data_AF-A0A9X7YS18-F1
#
_entry.id   AF-A0A9X7YS18-F1
#
_cell.length_a   1.000
_cell.length_b   1.000
_cell.length_c   1.000
_cell.angle_alpha   90.00
_cell.angle_beta   90.00
_cell.angle_gamma   90.00
#
_symmetry.space_group_name_H-M   'P 1'
#
loop_
_entity.id
_entity.type
_entity.pdbx_description
1 polymer ?
#
loop_
_entity_poly.entity_id
_entity_poly.type
_entity_poly.pdbx_seq_one_letter_code
_entity_poly.pdbx_strand_id
1 'polypeptide(L)'
;MQYLGLAVVVGFLALLIVLVALRLLFGGHWLLGWLRGNLGLLFLAAAGLVGLLAYEVSQYHAIPADRTLAEVSFAQQKGRRYEARISHAGRQYSVLLEGDLWQLELRQLRWEGLGDFIGLEPGYRLESLSGRYLAVEQQAGSRFAEALLVEQPLDLPLTQWLDRVQIDLPFVALQHTKTSLMPIADGAGFAVELAPTGLLVRPLNEAASKAVSDWRVE
;
A
#
# COMPACT_ATOMS: atom_id res chain seq x y z
N MET A 1 57.48 -41.14 13.99
CA MET A 1 57.67 -40.12 15.05
C MET A 1 57.19 -38.71 14.67
N GLN A 2 57.08 -38.32 13.38
CA GLN A 2 56.63 -36.96 12.98
C GLN A 2 55.13 -36.69 13.17
N TYR A 3 54.24 -37.64 12.81
CA TYR A 3 52.78 -37.47 12.95
C TYR A 3 52.30 -37.38 14.40
N LEU A 4 53.05 -37.99 15.33
CA LEU A 4 52.74 -37.97 16.76
C LEU A 4 53.04 -36.58 17.35
N GLY A 5 54.11 -35.92 16.90
CA GLY A 5 54.40 -34.52 17.24
C GLY A 5 53.34 -33.56 16.71
N LEU A 6 52.89 -33.74 15.46
CA LEU A 6 51.83 -32.92 14.88
C LEU A 6 50.49 -33.10 15.59
N ALA A 7 50.15 -34.34 15.96
CA ALA A 7 48.95 -34.64 16.75
C ALA A 7 48.98 -33.97 18.14
N VAL A 8 50.15 -33.92 18.80
CA VAL A 8 50.29 -33.24 20.09
C VAL A 8 50.17 -31.73 19.94
N VAL A 9 50.76 -31.13 18.89
CA VAL A 9 50.63 -29.69 18.63
C VAL A 9 49.19 -29.29 18.31
N VAL A 10 48.51 -30.07 17.46
CA VAL A 10 47.08 -29.84 17.13
C VAL A 10 46.21 -30.06 18.37
N GLY A 11 46.51 -31.06 19.19
CA GLY A 11 45.82 -31.30 20.46
C GLY A 11 45.99 -30.15 21.45
N PHE A 12 47.19 -29.58 21.57
CA PHE A 12 47.44 -28.39 22.40
C PHE A 12 46.74 -27.15 21.86
N LEU A 13 46.72 -26.96 20.53
CA LEU A 13 46.01 -25.85 19.89
C LEU A 13 44.50 -25.95 20.13
N ALA A 14 43.93 -27.14 20.00
CA ALA A 14 42.53 -27.41 20.30
C ALA A 14 42.20 -27.15 21.78
N LEU A 15 43.06 -27.62 22.70
CA LEU A 15 42.91 -27.36 24.13
C LEU A 15 42.95 -25.86 24.45
N LEU A 16 43.85 -25.11 23.81
CA LEU A 16 43.99 -23.67 24.00
C LEU A 16 42.74 -22.92 23.49
N ILE A 17 42.21 -23.31 22.33
CA ILE A 17 40.95 -22.77 21.80
C ILE A 17 39.79 -23.04 22.76
N VAL A 18 39.69 -24.27 23.30
CA VAL A 18 38.66 -24.65 24.27
C VAL A 18 38.78 -23.86 25.56
N LEU A 19 39.99 -23.66 26.09
CA LEU A 19 40.24 -22.86 27.29
C LEU A 19 39.91 -21.38 27.11
N VAL A 20 40.24 -20.81 25.94
CA VAL A 20 39.87 -19.43 25.58
C VAL A 20 38.35 -19.29 25.44
N ALA A 21 37.70 -20.25 24.77
CA ALA A 21 36.25 -20.29 24.64
C ALA A 21 35.55 -20.41 26.00
N LEU A 22 36.01 -21.29 26.90
CA LEU A 22 35.49 -21.38 28.26
C LEU A 22 35.70 -20.07 29.03
N ARG A 23 36.88 -19.45 28.96
CA ARG A 23 37.15 -18.18 29.66
C ARG A 23 36.28 -17.04 29.14
N LEU A 24 35.98 -17.02 27.83
CA LEU A 24 35.04 -16.08 27.22
C LEU A 24 33.60 -16.33 27.65
N LEU A 25 33.17 -17.59 27.73
CA LEU A 25 31.82 -17.97 28.13
C LEU A 25 31.56 -17.79 29.64
N PHE A 26 32.56 -18.03 30.48
CA PHE A 26 32.47 -17.86 31.95
C PHE A 26 32.84 -16.44 32.41
N GLY A 27 33.35 -15.57 31.53
CA GLY A 27 33.52 -14.15 31.82
C GLY A 27 32.17 -13.42 31.75
N GLY A 28 31.55 -13.18 32.90
CA GLY A 28 30.16 -12.69 33.06
C GLY A 28 29.74 -11.39 32.34
N HIS A 29 30.63 -10.76 31.58
CA HIS A 29 30.37 -9.54 30.81
C HIS A 29 30.07 -9.81 29.33
N TRP A 30 30.49 -10.96 28.76
CA TRP A 30 30.27 -11.26 27.34
C TRP A 30 28.82 -11.60 27.04
N LEU A 31 28.16 -12.42 27.87
CA LEU A 31 26.75 -12.75 27.71
C LEU A 31 25.85 -11.52 27.93
N LEU A 32 26.18 -10.65 28.89
CA LEU A 32 25.49 -9.37 29.06
C LEU A 32 25.77 -8.40 27.90
N GLY A 33 26.97 -8.40 27.34
CA GLY A 33 27.31 -7.61 26.14
C GLY A 33 26.58 -8.09 24.89
N TRP A 34 26.52 -9.41 24.68
CA TRP A 34 25.77 -10.05 23.60
C TRP A 34 24.26 -9.83 23.77
N LEU A 35 23.72 -9.99 24.99
CA LEU A 35 22.31 -9.72 25.26
C LEU A 35 21.98 -8.24 25.07
N ARG A 36 22.83 -7.31 25.52
CA ARG A 36 22.66 -5.86 25.27
C ARG A 36 22.72 -5.53 23.78
N GLY A 37 23.62 -6.16 23.02
CA GLY A 37 23.71 -6.00 21.58
C GLY A 37 22.47 -6.51 20.85
N ASN A 38 21.96 -7.69 21.23
CA ASN A 38 20.72 -8.24 20.67
C ASN A 38 19.49 -7.41 21.08
N LEU A 39 19.42 -6.94 22.32
CA LEU A 39 18.35 -6.05 22.77
C LEU A 39 18.40 -4.73 22.00
N GLY A 40 19.59 -4.14 21.83
CA GLY A 40 19.79 -2.94 21.03
C GLY A 40 19.40 -3.13 19.57
N LEU A 41 19.77 -4.27 18.97
CA LEU A 41 19.37 -4.63 17.61
C LEU A 41 17.85 -4.82 17.51
N LEU A 42 17.21 -5.44 18.51
CA LEU A 42 15.76 -5.60 18.59
C LEU A 42 15.06 -4.23 18.68
N PHE A 43 15.56 -3.31 19.52
CA PHE A 43 15.03 -1.95 19.60
C PHE A 43 15.24 -1.16 18.33
N LEU A 44 16.39 -1.30 17.65
CA LEU A 44 16.64 -0.68 16.35
C LEU A 44 15.70 -1.25 15.28
N ALA A 45 15.48 -2.56 15.26
CA ALA A 45 14.52 -3.20 14.36
C ALA A 45 13.08 -2.72 14.63
N ALA A 46 12.69 -2.64 15.91
CA ALA A 46 11.39 -2.10 16.32
C ALA A 46 11.24 -0.62 15.94
N ALA A 47 12.28 0.20 16.13
CA ALA A 47 12.27 1.60 15.72
C ALA A 47 12.15 1.75 14.20
N GLY A 48 12.85 0.91 13.43
CA GLY A 48 12.71 0.83 11.98
C GLY A 48 11.29 0.46 11.54
N LEU A 49 10.67 -0.51 12.21
CA LEU A 49 9.28 -0.91 11.96
C LEU A 49 8.30 0.24 12.28
N VAL A 50 8.46 0.90 13.43
CA VAL A 50 7.62 2.05 13.80
C VAL A 50 7.80 3.21 12.81
N GLY A 51 9.03 3.49 12.39
CA GLY A 51 9.32 4.52 11.38
C GLY A 51 8.66 4.22 10.05
N LEU A 52 8.66 2.95 9.62
CA LEU A 52 7.97 2.53 8.41
C LEU A 52 6.44 2.64 8.53
N LEU A 53 5.87 2.24 9.67
CA LEU A 53 4.43 2.40 9.92
C LEU A 53 4.04 3.89 9.92
N ALA A 54 4.85 4.75 10.52
CA ALA A 54 4.64 6.20 10.49
C ALA A 54 4.71 6.75 9.06
N TYR A 55 5.63 6.25 8.24
CA TYR A 55 5.73 6.60 6.83
C TYR A 55 4.48 6.17 6.05
N GLU A 56 4.01 4.93 6.21
CA GLU A 56 2.77 4.44 5.59
C GLU A 56 1.56 5.30 5.99
N VAL A 57 1.38 5.55 7.29
CA VAL A 57 0.26 6.36 7.80
C VAL A 57 0.33 7.80 7.28
N SER A 58 1.53 8.36 7.08
CA SER A 58 1.70 9.72 6.56
C SER A 58 1.19 9.93 5.13
N GLN A 59 0.94 8.86 4.38
CA GLN A 59 0.40 8.93 3.02
C GLN A 59 -1.14 9.03 2.99
N TYR A 60 -1.81 8.83 4.12
CA TYR A 60 -3.26 8.93 4.23
C TYR A 60 -3.69 10.38 4.38
N HIS A 61 -4.82 10.71 3.76
CA HIS A 61 -5.43 12.04 3.85
C HIS A 61 -6.72 11.94 4.66
N ALA A 62 -7.03 12.98 5.44
CA ALA A 62 -8.29 13.07 6.17
C ALA A 62 -9.46 13.18 5.19
N ILE A 63 -10.59 12.57 5.54
CA ILE A 63 -11.80 12.61 4.71
C ILE A 63 -12.41 14.02 4.78
N PRO A 64 -12.64 14.70 3.63
CA PRO A 64 -13.16 16.05 3.63
C PRO A 64 -14.65 16.10 4.04
N ALA A 65 -15.08 17.25 4.56
CA ALA A 65 -16.41 17.43 5.14
C ALA A 65 -17.56 17.29 4.12
N ASP A 66 -17.30 17.61 2.85
CA ASP A 66 -18.23 17.44 1.73
C ASP A 66 -18.31 15.99 1.22
N ARG A 67 -17.48 15.09 1.77
CA ARG A 67 -17.37 13.66 1.43
C ARG A 67 -16.89 13.40 0.00
N THR A 68 -16.38 14.40 -0.71
CA THR A 68 -15.80 14.24 -2.06
C THR A 68 -14.36 13.75 -1.93
N LEU A 69 -14.12 12.47 -2.22
CA LEU A 69 -12.79 11.86 -2.05
C LEU A 69 -11.85 12.17 -3.23
N ALA A 70 -12.39 12.18 -4.44
CA ALA A 70 -11.63 12.45 -5.66
C ALA A 70 -12.56 12.92 -6.79
N GLU A 71 -12.02 13.73 -7.69
CA GLU A 71 -12.64 14.07 -8.97
C GLU A 71 -11.81 13.47 -10.11
N VAL A 72 -12.48 12.79 -11.03
CA VAL A 72 -11.85 12.14 -12.19
C VAL A 72 -12.47 12.71 -13.44
N SER A 73 -11.64 13.20 -14.35
CA SER A 73 -12.07 13.69 -15.67
C SER A 73 -11.34 12.97 -16.79
N PHE A 74 -12.04 12.67 -17.86
CA PHE A 74 -11.50 11.91 -18.98
C PHE A 74 -11.41 12.79 -20.23
N ALA A 75 -10.28 12.73 -20.92
CA ALA A 75 -10.08 13.33 -22.22
C ALA A 75 -9.63 12.27 -23.22
N GLN A 76 -10.36 12.12 -24.33
CA GLN A 76 -10.03 11.13 -25.35
C GLN A 76 -8.80 11.55 -26.14
N GLN A 77 -7.83 10.63 -26.29
CA GLN A 77 -6.66 10.87 -27.12
C GLN A 77 -6.78 10.22 -28.50
N LYS A 78 -6.67 8.88 -28.57
CA LYS A 78 -6.72 8.11 -29.82
C LYS A 78 -7.36 6.75 -29.60
N GLY A 79 -8.45 6.46 -30.32
CA GLY A 79 -9.20 5.22 -30.15
C GLY A 79 -9.81 5.11 -28.75
N ARG A 80 -9.59 3.99 -28.07
CA ARG A 80 -10.07 3.72 -26.70
C ARG A 80 -9.02 4.03 -25.61
N ARG A 81 -8.16 5.03 -25.88
CA ARG A 81 -7.20 5.58 -24.92
C ARG A 81 -7.67 6.93 -24.43
N TYR A 82 -7.72 7.07 -23.12
CA TYR A 82 -8.15 8.26 -22.42
C TYR A 82 -7.06 8.74 -21.48
N GLU A 83 -6.87 10.05 -21.41
CA GLU A 83 -6.13 10.69 -20.33
C GLU A 83 -7.10 10.91 -19.17
N ALA A 84 -6.91 10.19 -18.07
CA ALA A 84 -7.68 10.37 -16.86
C ALA A 84 -6.93 11.36 -15.95
N ARG A 85 -7.53 12.51 -15.69
CA ARG A 85 -7.01 13.50 -14.73
C ARG A 85 -7.73 13.31 -13.41
N ILE A 86 -6.97 13.00 -12.38
CA ILE A 86 -7.46 12.78 -11.02
C ILE A 86 -7.04 13.98 -10.17
N SER A 87 -8.02 14.57 -9.49
CA SER A 87 -7.83 15.62 -8.49
C SER A 87 -8.26 15.07 -7.14
N HIS A 88 -7.36 15.07 -6.15
CA HIS A 88 -7.68 14.70 -4.78
C HIS A 88 -6.76 15.44 -3.80
N ALA A 89 -7.29 15.84 -2.65
CA ALA A 89 -6.53 16.52 -1.59
C ALA A 89 -5.64 17.70 -2.09
N GLY A 90 -6.11 18.45 -3.09
CA GLY A 90 -5.39 19.59 -3.67
C GLY A 90 -4.22 19.22 -4.60
N ARG A 91 -4.01 17.94 -4.90
CA ARG A 91 -3.06 17.45 -5.90
C ARG A 91 -3.82 17.00 -7.15
N GLN A 92 -3.22 17.27 -8.30
CA GLN A 92 -3.75 16.82 -9.59
C GLN A 92 -2.65 16.11 -10.37
N TYR A 93 -2.98 14.96 -10.94
CA TYR A 93 -2.11 14.24 -11.86
C TYR A 93 -2.93 13.59 -12.97
N SER A 94 -2.25 13.27 -14.07
CA SER A 94 -2.82 12.60 -15.23
C SER A 94 -2.24 11.19 -15.35
N VAL A 95 -3.10 10.22 -15.62
CA VAL A 95 -2.71 8.85 -15.99
C VAL A 95 -3.34 8.47 -17.32
N LEU A 96 -2.66 7.60 -18.08
CA LEU A 96 -3.23 7.02 -19.29
C LEU A 96 -4.06 5.81 -18.90
N LEU A 97 -5.30 5.76 -19.37
CA LEU A 97 -6.24 4.67 -19.13
C LEU A 97 -6.77 4.12 -20.45
N GLU A 98 -6.87 2.80 -20.53
CA GLU A 98 -7.43 2.06 -21.65
C GLU A 98 -8.68 1.29 -21.21
N GLY A 99 -9.80 1.50 -21.90
CA GLY A 99 -11.06 0.81 -21.58
C GLY A 99 -12.30 1.53 -22.07
N ASP A 100 -13.45 0.88 -21.87
CA ASP A 100 -14.79 1.44 -22.11
C ASP A 100 -15.44 1.89 -20.78
N LEU A 101 -15.11 1.18 -19.70
CA LEU A 101 -15.56 1.45 -18.33
C LEU A 101 -14.35 1.78 -17.45
N TRP A 102 -14.57 2.52 -16.37
CA TRP A 102 -13.56 2.77 -15.35
C TRP A 102 -14.06 2.39 -13.95
N GLN A 103 -13.12 2.11 -13.07
CA GLN A 103 -13.34 1.82 -11.66
C GLN A 103 -12.17 2.35 -10.84
N LEU A 104 -12.46 3.07 -9.76
CA LEU A 104 -11.47 3.56 -8.81
C LEU A 104 -11.49 2.70 -7.56
N GLU A 105 -10.30 2.32 -7.10
CA GLU A 105 -10.09 1.62 -5.84
C GLU A 105 -9.39 2.54 -4.85
N LEU A 106 -9.88 2.51 -3.60
CA LEU A 106 -9.28 3.23 -2.50
C LEU A 106 -9.24 2.37 -1.24
N ARG A 107 -8.32 2.74 -0.37
CA ARG A 107 -8.12 2.14 0.94
C ARG A 107 -8.55 3.15 1.99
N GLN A 108 -9.50 2.77 2.82
CA GLN A 108 -9.97 3.55 3.95
C GLN A 108 -9.33 3.01 5.23
N LEU A 109 -8.83 3.92 6.06
CA LEU A 109 -8.34 3.64 7.40
C LEU A 109 -9.33 4.24 8.38
N ARG A 110 -9.97 3.38 9.19
CA ARG A 110 -10.89 3.79 10.24
C ARG A 110 -10.28 3.47 11.59
N TRP A 111 -10.25 4.47 12.46
CA TRP A 111 -9.86 4.30 13.85
C TRP A 111 -11.02 3.70 14.64
N GLU A 112 -10.72 2.75 15.52
CA GLU A 112 -11.70 2.09 16.39
C GLU A 112 -11.25 2.19 17.85
N GLY A 113 -12.20 2.13 18.78
CA GLY A 113 -11.94 2.19 20.22
C GLY A 113 -11.25 3.47 20.66
N LEU A 114 -10.02 3.36 21.17
CA LEU A 114 -9.28 4.49 21.72
C LEU A 114 -8.90 5.53 20.68
N GLY A 115 -8.67 5.15 19.42
CA GLY A 115 -8.30 6.09 18.36
C GLY A 115 -9.44 7.07 18.03
N ASP A 116 -10.67 6.56 17.97
CA ASP A 116 -11.87 7.37 17.80
C ASP A 116 -12.11 8.26 19.05
N PHE A 117 -11.86 7.72 20.25
CA PHE A 117 -12.03 8.46 21.50
C PHE A 117 -11.09 9.67 21.64
N ILE A 118 -9.87 9.59 21.14
CA ILE A 118 -8.92 10.72 21.13
C ILE A 118 -9.12 11.66 19.93
N GLY A 119 -10.16 11.44 19.11
CA GLY A 119 -10.54 12.30 17.99
C GLY A 119 -9.67 12.14 16.75
N LEU A 120 -9.07 10.96 16.52
CA LEU A 120 -8.37 10.71 15.26
C LEU A 120 -9.36 10.57 14.11
N GLU A 121 -9.20 11.41 13.10
CA GLU A 121 -10.06 11.37 11.93
C GLU A 121 -9.73 10.15 11.05
N PRO A 122 -10.74 9.51 10.42
CA PRO A 122 -10.52 8.45 9.45
C PRO A 122 -9.75 8.98 8.23
N GLY A 123 -8.85 8.15 7.73
CA GLY A 123 -8.02 8.45 6.57
C GLY A 123 -8.48 7.71 5.32
N TYR A 124 -8.12 8.24 4.16
CA TYR A 124 -8.27 7.55 2.88
C TYR A 124 -7.02 7.72 2.01
N ARG A 125 -6.81 6.74 1.12
CA ARG A 125 -5.77 6.75 0.09
C ARG A 125 -6.33 6.15 -1.21
N LEU A 126 -6.07 6.79 -2.34
CA LEU A 126 -6.39 6.24 -3.66
C LEU A 126 -5.33 5.20 -4.03
N GLU A 127 -5.74 4.01 -4.43
CA GLU A 127 -4.83 2.88 -4.69
C GLU A 127 -4.59 2.72 -6.20
N SER A 128 -5.66 2.52 -6.97
CA SER A 128 -5.57 2.30 -8.41
C SER A 128 -6.82 2.76 -9.15
N LEU A 129 -6.63 3.10 -10.42
CA LEU A 129 -7.68 3.41 -11.38
C LEU A 129 -7.57 2.36 -12.50
N SER A 130 -8.62 1.56 -12.65
CA SER A 130 -8.66 0.51 -13.65
C SER A 130 -9.69 0.82 -14.73
N GLY A 131 -9.33 0.51 -15.96
CA GLY A 131 -10.15 0.52 -17.15
C GLY A 131 -10.57 -0.91 -17.49
N ARG A 132 -11.83 -1.10 -17.84
CA ARG A 132 -12.37 -2.38 -18.30
C ARG A 132 -12.95 -2.25 -19.68
N TYR A 133 -12.71 -3.26 -20.50
CA TYR A 133 -13.33 -3.39 -21.82
C TYR A 133 -14.65 -4.16 -21.68
N LEU A 134 -15.65 -3.76 -22.45
CA LEU A 134 -16.89 -4.54 -22.55
C LEU A 134 -16.65 -5.88 -23.30
N ALA A 135 -15.73 -5.87 -24.27
CA ALA A 135 -15.33 -7.05 -25.03
C ALA A 135 -14.10 -7.72 -24.40
N VAL A 136 -14.24 -9.00 -24.02
CA VAL A 136 -13.19 -9.78 -23.34
C VAL A 136 -11.97 -9.97 -24.23
N GLU A 137 -12.16 -10.09 -25.54
CA GLU A 137 -11.10 -10.28 -26.54
C GLU A 137 -10.13 -9.09 -26.59
N GLN A 138 -10.61 -7.88 -26.26
CA GLN A 138 -9.80 -6.67 -26.26
C GLN A 138 -9.02 -6.49 -24.95
N GLN A 139 -9.47 -7.12 -23.86
CA GLN A 139 -8.83 -6.99 -22.56
C GLN A 139 -7.47 -7.69 -22.48
N ALA A 140 -7.28 -8.79 -23.22
CA ALA A 140 -6.01 -9.53 -23.25
C ALA A 140 -4.84 -8.76 -23.90
N GLY A 141 -5.13 -7.71 -24.68
CA GLY A 141 -4.14 -6.90 -25.40
C GLY A 141 -3.83 -5.53 -24.78
N SER A 142 -4.54 -5.12 -23.73
CA SER A 142 -4.38 -3.78 -23.14
C SER A 142 -3.16 -3.70 -22.23
N ARG A 143 -2.38 -2.63 -22.39
CA ARG A 143 -1.19 -2.36 -21.56
C ARG A 143 -1.45 -1.35 -20.45
N PHE A 144 -2.55 -0.59 -20.55
CA PHE A 144 -2.89 0.49 -19.62
C PHE A 144 -4.30 0.33 -19.04
N ALA A 145 -4.77 -0.91 -18.90
CA ALA A 145 -6.03 -1.24 -18.24
C ALA A 145 -5.99 -0.98 -16.72
N GLU A 146 -4.81 -0.78 -16.12
CA GLU A 146 -4.68 -0.41 -14.71
C GLU A 146 -3.58 0.61 -14.55
N ALA A 147 -3.90 1.71 -13.88
CA ALA A 147 -2.97 2.75 -13.48
C ALA A 147 -2.94 2.78 -11.95
N LEU A 148 -1.75 2.56 -11.37
CA LEU A 148 -1.54 2.73 -9.94
C LEU A 148 -1.48 4.23 -9.62
N LEU A 149 -2.25 4.66 -8.63
CA LEU A 149 -2.34 6.05 -8.20
C LEU A 149 -1.41 6.36 -7.02
N VAL A 150 -0.92 5.31 -6.38
CA VAL A 150 0.16 5.40 -5.39
C VAL A 150 1.48 5.28 -6.14
N GLU A 151 2.30 6.32 -6.06
CA GLU A 151 3.74 6.17 -6.26
C GLU A 151 4.24 5.26 -5.14
N GLN A 152 4.31 3.95 -5.37
CA GLN A 152 5.01 3.04 -4.47
C GLN A 152 6.50 3.37 -4.66
N PRO A 153 7.13 4.18 -3.78
CA PRO A 153 8.52 4.60 -3.99
C PRO A 153 9.48 3.43 -3.75
N LEU A 154 8.94 2.36 -3.20
CA LEU A 154 9.60 1.17 -2.77
C LEU A 154 8.58 0.04 -2.96
N ASP A 155 8.89 -0.93 -3.83
CA ASP A 155 8.28 -2.27 -3.85
C ASP A 155 8.65 -2.99 -2.53
N LEU A 156 8.28 -2.42 -1.39
CA LEU A 156 8.52 -3.07 -0.12
C LEU A 156 7.57 -4.24 -0.04
N PRO A 157 8.08 -5.45 0.26
CA PRO A 157 7.23 -6.61 0.50
C PRO A 157 6.28 -6.42 1.70
N LEU A 158 6.41 -5.32 2.45
CA LEU A 158 5.65 -5.03 3.66
C LEU A 158 4.18 -4.71 3.40
N THR A 159 3.82 -3.93 2.37
CA THR A 159 2.40 -3.65 2.06
C THR A 159 1.69 -4.91 1.59
N GLN A 160 2.34 -5.66 0.68
CA GLN A 160 1.86 -6.96 0.21
C GLN A 160 1.77 -8.01 1.35
N TRP A 161 2.69 -7.94 2.32
CA TRP A 161 2.67 -8.79 3.50
C TRP A 161 1.58 -8.38 4.48
N LEU A 162 1.34 -7.07 4.70
CA LEU A 162 0.24 -6.56 5.52
C LEU A 162 -1.12 -7.00 4.95
N ASP A 163 -1.30 -6.86 3.65
CA ASP A 163 -2.53 -7.28 2.94
C ASP A 163 -2.74 -8.80 3.06
N ARG A 164 -1.66 -9.59 3.12
CA ARG A 164 -1.72 -11.05 3.29
C ARG A 164 -1.93 -11.49 4.73
N VAL A 165 -1.34 -10.79 5.70
CA VAL A 165 -1.41 -11.16 7.12
C VAL A 165 -2.74 -10.76 7.75
N GLN A 166 -3.53 -9.88 7.10
CA GLN A 166 -4.81 -9.39 7.63
C GLN A 166 -4.65 -9.05 9.10
N ILE A 167 -3.71 -8.15 9.41
CA ILE A 167 -3.45 -7.74 10.78
C ILE A 167 -4.71 -7.04 11.30
N ASP A 168 -5.56 -7.81 11.97
CA ASP A 168 -6.78 -7.32 12.61
C ASP A 168 -6.36 -6.61 13.90
N LEU A 169 -6.08 -5.30 13.77
CA LEU A 169 -5.72 -4.46 14.89
C LEU A 169 -7.01 -4.01 15.58
N PRO A 170 -7.20 -4.26 16.88
CA PRO A 170 -8.45 -3.93 17.58
C PRO A 170 -8.73 -2.41 17.70
N PHE A 171 -7.82 -1.57 17.17
CA PHE A 171 -7.89 -0.11 17.19
C PHE A 171 -7.88 0.51 15.78
N VAL A 172 -7.65 -0.27 14.72
CA VAL A 172 -7.62 0.20 13.32
C VAL A 172 -8.24 -0.84 12.41
N ALA A 173 -9.28 -0.43 11.69
CA ALA A 173 -9.84 -1.20 10.58
C ALA A 173 -9.38 -0.62 9.24
N LEU A 174 -8.72 -1.44 8.43
CA LEU A 174 -8.38 -1.14 7.04
C LEU A 174 -9.43 -1.77 6.13
N GLN A 175 -10.07 -0.96 5.29
CA GLN A 175 -11.11 -1.41 4.37
C GLN A 175 -10.76 -1.02 2.93
N HIS A 176 -10.83 -1.99 2.04
CA HIS A 176 -10.71 -1.75 0.60
C HIS A 176 -12.09 -1.50 0.02
N THR A 177 -12.26 -0.38 -0.67
CA THR A 177 -13.53 -0.04 -1.30
C THR A 177 -13.29 0.32 -2.75
N LYS A 178 -14.15 -0.19 -3.62
CA LYS A 178 -14.11 0.08 -5.05
C LYS A 178 -15.38 0.79 -5.47
N THR A 179 -15.28 1.69 -6.43
CA THR A 179 -16.47 2.31 -7.03
C THR A 179 -17.24 1.29 -7.86
N SER A 180 -18.49 1.59 -8.15
CA SER A 180 -19.20 0.95 -9.25
C SER A 180 -18.49 1.24 -10.58
N LEU A 181 -18.61 0.31 -11.53
CA LEU A 181 -18.14 0.51 -12.90
C LEU A 181 -18.95 1.63 -13.56
N MET A 182 -18.25 2.57 -14.19
CA MET A 182 -18.86 3.73 -14.84
C MET A 182 -18.33 3.87 -16.27
N PRO A 183 -19.16 4.32 -17.22
CA PRO A 183 -18.73 4.49 -18.60
C PRO A 183 -17.73 5.64 -18.75
N ILE A 184 -16.71 5.42 -19.58
CA ILE A 184 -15.77 6.47 -19.98
C ILE A 184 -16.33 7.16 -21.22
N ALA A 185 -16.34 8.50 -21.20
CA ALA A 185 -16.69 9.32 -22.36
C ALA A 185 -15.77 10.53 -22.47
N ASP A 186 -15.61 11.04 -23.69
CA ASP A 186 -14.76 12.21 -23.92
C ASP A 186 -15.32 13.45 -23.20
N GLY A 187 -14.43 14.12 -22.48
CA GLY A 187 -14.76 15.26 -21.64
C GLY A 187 -15.59 14.91 -20.40
N ALA A 188 -15.91 13.65 -20.11
CA ALA A 188 -16.74 13.29 -18.96
C ALA A 188 -16.01 13.50 -17.62
N GLY A 189 -16.66 14.17 -16.69
CA GLY A 189 -16.16 14.40 -15.33
C GLY A 189 -17.05 13.72 -14.29
N PHE A 190 -16.42 13.10 -13.30
CA PHE A 190 -17.09 12.37 -12.22
C PHE A 190 -16.48 12.73 -10.87
N ALA A 191 -17.33 12.95 -9.86
CA ALA A 191 -16.93 13.04 -8.46
C ALA A 191 -17.16 11.67 -7.79
N VAL A 192 -16.18 11.23 -7.00
CA VAL A 192 -16.28 10.05 -6.16
C VAL A 192 -16.51 10.49 -4.73
N GLU A 193 -17.67 10.13 -4.20
CA GLU A 193 -18.14 10.54 -2.89
C GLU A 193 -18.27 9.33 -1.94
N LEU A 194 -18.01 9.56 -0.65
CA LEU A 194 -18.19 8.55 0.37
C LEU A 194 -19.65 8.49 0.84
N ALA A 195 -20.33 7.39 0.51
CA ALA A 195 -21.69 7.08 0.95
C ALA A 195 -21.69 6.07 2.11
N PRO A 196 -22.80 5.96 2.88
CA PRO A 196 -22.90 5.00 3.98
C PRO A 196 -22.73 3.53 3.55
N THR A 197 -23.08 3.20 2.30
CA THR A 197 -23.01 1.84 1.74
C THR A 197 -21.77 1.59 0.89
N GLY A 198 -20.84 2.54 0.81
CA GLY A 198 -19.62 2.43 -0.01
C GLY A 198 -19.32 3.71 -0.78
N LEU A 199 -18.86 3.58 -2.02
CA LEU A 199 -18.50 4.73 -2.86
C LEU A 199 -19.57 5.00 -3.90
N LEU A 200 -19.97 6.26 -3.99
CA LEU A 200 -20.91 6.76 -4.98
C LEU A 200 -20.16 7.56 -6.04
N VAL A 201 -20.48 7.33 -7.30
CA VAL A 201 -19.94 8.15 -8.40
C VAL A 201 -21.04 9.09 -8.89
N ARG A 202 -20.78 10.39 -8.83
CA ARG A 202 -21.69 11.45 -9.29
C ARG A 202 -21.16 12.09 -10.57
N PRO A 203 -21.95 12.16 -11.66
CA PRO A 203 -21.54 12.88 -12.87
C PRO A 203 -21.49 14.38 -12.60
N LEU A 204 -20.44 15.05 -13.06
CA LEU A 204 -20.21 16.48 -12.87
C LEU A 204 -20.61 17.34 -14.08
N ASN A 205 -20.80 16.72 -15.25
CA ASN A 205 -21.14 17.44 -16.48
C ASN A 205 -22.09 16.66 -17.39
N GLU A 206 -22.59 17.33 -18.43
CA GLU A 206 -23.54 16.75 -19.38
C GLU A 206 -22.97 15.52 -20.10
N ALA A 207 -21.69 15.53 -20.45
CA ALA A 207 -21.02 14.39 -21.08
C ALA A 207 -21.07 13.14 -20.18
N ALA A 208 -20.76 13.28 -18.88
CA ALA A 208 -20.85 12.21 -17.91
C ALA A 208 -22.29 11.76 -17.67
N SER A 209 -23.23 12.68 -17.50
CA SER A 209 -24.64 12.34 -17.29
C SER A 209 -25.23 11.60 -18.48
N LYS A 210 -24.88 12.01 -19.72
CA LYS A 210 -25.30 11.33 -20.94
C LYS A 210 -24.72 9.91 -21.01
N ALA A 211 -23.42 9.76 -20.77
CA ALA A 211 -22.77 8.45 -20.76
C ALA A 211 -23.41 7.47 -19.75
N VAL A 212 -23.69 7.95 -18.53
CA VAL A 212 -24.36 7.13 -17.49
C VAL A 212 -25.82 6.83 -17.84
N SER A 213 -26.51 7.74 -18.53
CA SER A 213 -27.88 7.51 -18.99
C SER A 213 -27.92 6.45 -20.09
N ASP A 214 -27.05 6.58 -21.09
CA ASP A 214 -26.95 5.63 -22.21
C ASP A 214 -26.63 4.22 -21.68
N TRP A 215 -25.73 4.12 -20.70
CA TRP A 215 -25.38 2.85 -20.03
C TRP A 215 -26.52 2.21 -19.23
N ARG A 216 -27.42 3.00 -18.62
CA ARG A 216 -28.53 2.45 -17.81
C ARG A 216 -29.69 1.88 -18.63
N VAL A 217 -29.70 2.15 -19.93
CA VAL A 217 -30.79 1.79 -20.85
C VAL A 217 -30.48 0.51 -21.63
N GLU A 218 -29.23 0.03 -21.61
CA GLU A 218 -28.81 -1.28 -22.12
C GLU A 218 -28.98 -2.40 -21.09
#